data_AF-A0A0D0EC22-F1
#
_entry.id   AF-A0A0D0EC22-F1
#
_cell.length_a   1.000
_cell.length_b   1.000
_cell.length_c   1.000
_cell.angle_alpha   90.00
_cell.angle_beta   90.00
_cell.angle_gamma   90.00
#
_symmetry.space_group_name_H-M   'P 1'
#
loop_
_entity.id
_entity.type
_entity.pdbx_description
1 polymer ?
#
loop_
_entity_poly.entity_id
_entity_poly.type
_entity_poly.pdbx_seq_one_letter_code
_entity_poly.pdbx_strand_id
1 'polypeptide(L)'
;MALFCHTLQPLAKTSVRLRRLPSRALSTATSTSDLPGTAAVHRCYVFLHTPQPPSEYPAKYATSVQRKLLVDAMKWAGSVNFSWSEEQTSYPLRPAGEEDKQLFYLTAFSGTRGKLEIPEASLANVEEVGRLLREHVEPPLAKGNLETTPSSSDNIHLYVCTHGARDCRCGDMGGAVARAIRNELHRRRQTNPSDPSSRIRLAEVAHVGGHQYAANVLVYPHGEWLGKVEPDDVAGILDAILAKPVRPTNAEEMPICPSHWRGRMGLGKEEQIELFKRLCG
;
A
#
# COMPACT_ATOMS: atom_id res chain seq x y z
N MET A 1 -60.40 -44.52 31.80
CA MET A 1 -60.82 -43.33 32.55
C MET A 1 -59.91 -42.18 32.14
N ALA A 2 -60.34 -41.05 31.59
CA ALA A 2 -61.62 -40.58 31.05
C ALA A 2 -61.26 -39.46 30.06
N LEU A 3 -62.02 -39.34 28.98
CA LEU A 3 -62.04 -38.15 28.12
C LEU A 3 -62.47 -36.93 28.94
N PHE A 4 -61.97 -35.73 28.66
CA PHE A 4 -62.81 -34.53 28.64
C PHE A 4 -62.35 -33.51 27.59
N CYS A 5 -63.33 -33.17 26.77
CA CYS A 5 -63.36 -32.18 25.71
C CYS A 5 -63.66 -30.80 26.31
N HIS A 6 -63.01 -29.73 25.83
CA HIS A 6 -63.61 -28.40 25.87
C HIS A 6 -63.28 -27.59 24.62
N THR A 7 -64.35 -27.04 24.04
CA THR A 7 -64.46 -26.28 22.81
C THR A 7 -64.26 -24.77 23.01
N LEU A 8 -63.48 -24.18 22.09
CA LEU A 8 -63.61 -22.91 21.37
C LEU A 8 -63.83 -21.57 22.10
N GLN A 9 -62.99 -20.58 21.77
CA GLN A 9 -63.39 -19.23 21.36
C GLN A 9 -62.39 -18.66 20.32
N PRO A 10 -62.84 -17.96 19.25
CA PRO A 10 -61.96 -17.38 18.24
C PRO A 10 -61.51 -15.96 18.62
N LEU A 11 -60.21 -15.67 18.45
CA LEU A 11 -59.66 -14.33 18.62
C LEU A 11 -60.06 -13.41 17.45
N ALA A 12 -60.56 -12.23 17.81
CA ALA A 12 -60.99 -11.17 16.90
C ALA A 12 -59.83 -10.67 16.01
N LYS A 13 -60.12 -10.49 14.71
CA LYS A 13 -59.20 -9.87 13.74
C LYS A 13 -59.22 -8.35 13.90
N THR A 14 -58.16 -7.77 14.45
CA THR A 14 -57.95 -6.32 14.44
C THR A 14 -57.22 -5.92 13.15
N SER A 15 -57.97 -5.28 12.24
CA SER A 15 -57.43 -4.71 11.00
C SER A 15 -56.59 -3.46 11.31
N VAL A 16 -55.26 -3.58 11.28
CA VAL A 16 -54.35 -2.43 11.31
C VAL A 16 -54.27 -1.82 9.91
N ARG A 17 -54.84 -0.62 9.74
CA ARG A 17 -54.63 0.21 8.53
C ARG A 17 -53.15 0.61 8.46
N LEU A 18 -52.39 0.00 7.55
CA LEU A 18 -51.07 0.47 7.14
C LEU A 18 -51.20 1.86 6.52
N ARG A 19 -50.74 2.89 7.24
CA ARG A 19 -50.52 4.22 6.66
C ARG A 19 -49.39 4.12 5.65
N ARG A 20 -49.67 4.37 4.36
CA ARG A 20 -48.66 4.57 3.32
C ARG A 20 -47.78 5.75 3.72
N LEU A 21 -46.49 5.49 3.96
CA LEU A 21 -45.48 6.52 4.03
C LEU A 21 -45.24 7.08 2.61
N PRO A 22 -45.03 8.40 2.46
CA PRO A 22 -44.77 8.99 1.15
C PRO A 22 -43.44 8.45 0.61
N SER A 23 -43.43 8.06 -0.67
CA SER A 23 -42.20 7.64 -1.36
C SER A 23 -41.23 8.80 -1.38
N ARG A 24 -40.11 8.65 -0.66
CA ARG A 24 -38.97 9.55 -0.80
C ARG A 24 -38.46 9.42 -2.23
N ALA A 25 -38.60 10.48 -3.02
CA ALA A 25 -37.95 10.60 -4.30
C ALA A 25 -36.45 10.35 -4.10
N LEU A 26 -35.86 9.46 -4.91
CA LEU A 26 -34.41 9.35 -5.01
C LEU A 26 -33.89 10.70 -5.51
N SER A 27 -33.32 11.47 -4.59
CA SER A 27 -32.40 12.53 -4.97
C SER A 27 -31.21 11.84 -5.59
N THR A 28 -31.04 11.99 -6.90
CA THR A 28 -29.76 11.80 -7.57
C THR A 28 -28.83 12.88 -7.05
N ALA A 29 -28.27 12.64 -5.86
CA ALA A 29 -27.10 13.37 -5.41
C ALA A 29 -25.99 13.00 -6.38
N THR A 30 -25.61 13.94 -7.23
CA THR A 30 -24.28 13.97 -7.82
C THR A 30 -23.32 14.00 -6.63
N SER A 31 -22.88 12.81 -6.19
CA SER A 31 -21.87 12.73 -5.14
C SER A 31 -20.60 13.27 -5.74
N THR A 32 -20.26 14.51 -5.43
CA THR A 32 -18.89 14.99 -5.55
C THR A 32 -18.05 13.95 -4.81
N SER A 33 -17.23 13.20 -5.54
CA SER A 33 -16.45 12.14 -4.92
C SER A 33 -15.39 12.83 -4.05
N ASP A 34 -15.69 12.98 -2.76
CA ASP A 34 -14.72 13.52 -1.83
C ASP A 34 -13.69 12.43 -1.55
N LEU A 35 -12.41 12.82 -1.62
CA LEU A 35 -11.29 11.93 -1.31
C LEU A 35 -11.44 11.43 0.14
N PRO A 36 -11.68 10.13 0.39
CA PRO A 36 -12.02 9.64 1.72
C PRO A 36 -10.89 9.78 2.74
N GLY A 37 -9.64 9.91 2.28
CA GLY A 37 -8.50 10.24 3.13
C GLY A 37 -7.17 10.26 2.37
N THR A 38 -6.22 11.05 2.88
CA THR A 38 -4.94 11.32 2.20
C THR A 38 -3.82 10.38 2.64
N ALA A 39 -2.91 10.01 1.73
CA ALA A 39 -1.63 9.37 2.05
C ALA A 39 -0.73 10.28 2.90
N ALA A 40 0.28 9.69 3.55
CA ALA A 40 1.27 10.44 4.32
C ALA A 40 2.24 11.17 3.38
N VAL A 41 2.67 12.37 3.79
CA VAL A 41 3.57 13.22 2.99
C VAL A 41 4.99 12.70 3.12
N HIS A 42 5.43 11.97 2.09
CA HIS A 42 6.80 11.49 1.97
C HIS A 42 7.32 11.75 0.56
N ARG A 43 8.60 12.12 0.46
CA ARG A 43 9.35 12.32 -0.79
C ARG A 43 10.16 11.10 -1.21
N CYS A 44 10.38 10.18 -0.27
CA CYS A 44 10.99 8.87 -0.53
C CYS A 44 10.36 7.81 0.36
N TYR A 45 10.26 6.61 -0.19
CA TYR A 45 9.88 5.42 0.55
C TYR A 45 11.00 4.40 0.47
N VAL A 46 11.52 4.02 1.63
CA VAL A 46 12.64 3.09 1.78
C VAL A 46 12.11 1.80 2.41
N PHE A 47 12.45 0.67 1.81
CA PHE A 47 12.05 -0.67 2.23
C PHE A 47 13.28 -1.50 2.53
N LEU A 48 13.47 -1.83 3.81
CA LEU A 48 14.48 -2.78 4.28
C LEU A 48 13.93 -4.19 4.10
N HIS A 49 14.60 -4.99 3.28
CA HIS A 49 14.17 -6.34 2.97
C HIS A 49 14.48 -7.27 4.14
N THR A 50 13.44 -7.93 4.65
CA THR A 50 13.52 -8.89 5.73
C THR A 50 13.25 -10.30 5.22
N PRO A 51 13.73 -11.35 5.92
CA PRO A 51 13.46 -12.74 5.56
C PRO A 51 12.12 -13.26 6.12
N GLN A 52 11.47 -12.50 7.02
CA GLN A 52 10.22 -12.87 7.69
C GLN A 52 9.06 -11.96 7.27
N PRO A 53 7.84 -12.50 7.05
CA PRO A 53 6.69 -11.71 6.67
C PRO A 53 6.16 -10.83 7.81
N PRO A 54 5.53 -9.67 7.51
CA PRO A 54 4.93 -8.80 8.52
C PRO A 54 3.83 -9.44 9.37
N SER A 55 3.27 -10.57 8.94
CA SER A 55 2.32 -11.38 9.73
C SER A 55 2.97 -12.02 10.96
N GLU A 56 4.28 -12.23 10.95
CA GLU A 56 5.06 -12.77 12.07
C GLU A 56 5.63 -11.69 13.00
N TYR A 57 5.51 -10.43 12.61
CA TYR A 57 6.07 -9.33 13.39
C TYR A 57 5.32 -9.14 14.71
N PRO A 58 6.02 -8.76 15.80
CA PRO A 58 5.35 -8.22 16.98
C PRO A 58 4.69 -6.87 16.64
N ALA A 59 3.69 -6.47 17.43
CA ALA A 59 2.94 -5.21 17.25
C ALA A 59 3.83 -3.95 17.09
N LYS A 60 5.06 -3.98 17.59
CA LYS A 60 6.10 -2.98 17.32
C LYS A 60 7.36 -3.71 16.84
N TYR A 61 7.67 -3.59 15.56
CA TYR A 61 8.88 -4.14 14.97
C TYR A 61 9.81 -3.01 14.55
N ALA A 62 11.08 -3.07 14.97
CA ALA A 62 12.09 -2.06 14.70
C ALA A 62 13.50 -2.63 14.91
N THR A 63 14.48 -2.09 14.20
CA THR A 63 15.90 -2.46 14.33
C THR A 63 16.77 -1.21 14.49
N SER A 64 18.00 -1.37 14.97
CA SER A 64 18.96 -0.26 15.13
C SER A 64 19.22 0.46 13.79
N VAL A 65 19.40 -0.30 12.71
CA VAL A 65 19.57 0.22 11.34
C VAL A 65 18.35 1.02 10.90
N GLN A 66 17.15 0.44 11.04
CA GLN A 66 15.90 1.10 10.64
C GLN A 66 15.70 2.41 11.41
N ARG A 67 15.94 2.42 12.73
CA ARG A 67 15.78 3.63 13.54
C ARG A 67 16.75 4.73 13.14
N LYS A 68 18.04 4.41 12.96
CA LYS A 68 19.04 5.42 12.58
C LYS A 68 18.76 5.99 11.18
N LEU A 69 18.39 5.15 10.21
CA LEU A 69 17.96 5.62 8.90
C LEU A 69 16.67 6.44 8.97
N LEU A 70 15.67 6.01 9.73
CA LEU A 70 14.40 6.74 9.87
C LEU A 70 14.62 8.14 10.45
N VAL A 71 15.42 8.26 11.51
CA VAL A 71 15.74 9.55 12.13
C VAL A 71 16.41 10.51 11.15
N ASP A 72 17.33 10.01 10.33
CA ASP A 72 17.91 10.87 9.28
C ASP A 72 16.89 11.19 8.17
N ALA A 73 16.13 10.18 7.74
CA ALA A 73 15.17 10.28 6.64
C ALA A 73 14.07 11.30 6.89
N MET A 74 13.57 11.41 8.13
CA MET A 74 12.55 12.39 8.49
C MET A 74 12.97 13.83 8.19
N LYS A 75 14.27 14.16 8.24
CA LYS A 75 14.79 15.52 7.97
C LYS A 75 14.51 15.99 6.53
N TRP A 76 14.28 15.06 5.61
CA TRP A 76 14.02 15.33 4.19
C TRP A 76 12.72 14.69 3.70
N ALA A 77 11.81 14.39 4.64
CA ALA A 77 10.50 13.74 4.39
C ALA A 77 10.60 12.33 3.78
N GLY A 78 11.61 11.55 4.14
CA GLY A 78 11.67 10.12 3.85
C GLY A 78 10.93 9.26 4.86
N SER A 79 10.56 8.05 4.44
CA SER A 79 10.09 6.99 5.34
C SER A 79 11.00 5.76 5.21
N VAL A 80 11.13 4.98 6.29
CA VAL A 80 11.88 3.72 6.31
C VAL A 80 11.01 2.64 6.94
N ASN A 81 10.60 1.68 6.11
CA ASN A 81 9.75 0.56 6.46
C ASN A 81 10.46 -0.77 6.16
N PHE A 82 9.87 -1.88 6.56
CA PHE A 82 10.33 -3.22 6.23
C PHE A 82 9.46 -3.81 5.12
N SER A 83 10.06 -4.61 4.24
CA SER A 83 9.34 -5.40 3.25
C SER A 83 9.72 -6.87 3.34
N TRP A 84 8.82 -7.71 2.87
CA TRP A 84 9.00 -9.15 2.71
C TRP A 84 8.38 -9.64 1.40
N SER A 85 9.06 -10.55 0.72
CA SER A 85 8.55 -11.33 -0.40
C SER A 85 9.36 -12.61 -0.49
N GLU A 86 8.79 -13.68 -1.01
CA GLU A 86 9.48 -14.97 -1.19
C GLU A 86 10.65 -14.84 -2.19
N GLU A 87 10.50 -13.97 -3.19
CA GLU A 87 11.45 -13.81 -4.30
C GLU A 87 12.45 -12.66 -4.08
N GLN A 88 12.31 -11.86 -3.01
CA GLN A 88 13.20 -10.70 -2.80
C GLN A 88 14.52 -11.13 -2.14
N THR A 89 15.62 -10.49 -2.55
CA THR A 89 16.90 -10.61 -1.85
C THR A 89 16.76 -10.11 -0.41
N SER A 90 17.16 -10.93 0.56
CA SER A 90 17.21 -10.56 1.98
C SER A 90 18.35 -11.29 2.68
N TYR A 91 18.79 -10.74 3.81
CA TYR A 91 19.77 -11.40 4.67
C TYR A 91 19.05 -12.15 5.80
N PRO A 92 19.59 -13.29 6.27
CA PRO A 92 19.04 -13.97 7.43
C PRO A 92 19.08 -13.07 8.67
N LEU A 93 18.17 -13.32 9.61
CA LEU A 93 18.20 -12.64 10.90
C LEU A 93 19.44 -13.06 11.68
N ARG A 94 20.04 -12.11 12.39
CA ARG A 94 21.12 -12.40 13.33
C ARG A 94 20.57 -13.06 14.60
N PRO A 95 21.37 -13.93 15.25
CA PRO A 95 21.03 -14.45 16.58
C PRO A 95 20.84 -13.33 17.60
N ALA A 96 20.14 -13.65 18.69
CA ALA A 96 19.99 -12.74 19.83
C ALA A 96 21.37 -12.31 20.36
N GLY A 97 21.55 -11.01 20.60
CA GLY A 97 22.82 -10.40 21.01
C GLY A 97 23.72 -9.96 19.85
N GLU A 98 23.36 -10.24 18.59
CA GLU A 98 24.07 -9.79 17.39
C GLU A 98 23.22 -8.89 16.48
N GLU A 99 22.13 -8.32 17.01
CA GLU A 99 21.17 -7.51 16.25
C GLU A 99 21.82 -6.28 15.59
N ASP A 100 22.86 -5.72 16.22
CA ASP A 100 23.62 -4.58 15.69
C ASP A 100 24.47 -4.92 14.46
N LYS A 101 24.66 -6.22 14.17
CA LYS A 101 25.32 -6.74 12.96
C LYS A 101 24.33 -7.14 11.87
N GLN A 102 23.05 -6.78 12.01
CA GLN A 102 22.04 -7.08 11.01
C GLN A 102 22.36 -6.34 9.70
N LEU A 103 22.32 -7.09 8.59
CA LEU A 103 22.41 -6.56 7.24
C LEU A 103 21.02 -6.50 6.61
N PHE A 104 20.81 -5.53 5.74
CA PHE A 104 19.61 -5.41 4.92
C PHE A 104 20.00 -5.18 3.46
N TYR A 105 19.29 -5.84 2.55
CA TYR A 105 19.13 -5.31 1.20
C TYR A 105 18.05 -4.23 1.29
N LEU A 106 18.20 -3.14 0.56
CA LEU A 106 17.27 -2.02 0.62
C LEU A 106 16.84 -1.61 -0.78
N THR A 107 15.54 -1.34 -0.93
CA THR A 107 14.98 -0.67 -2.11
C THR A 107 14.36 0.66 -1.70
N ALA A 108 14.64 1.74 -2.42
CA ALA A 108 14.08 3.06 -2.19
C ALA A 108 13.44 3.64 -3.46
N PHE A 109 12.37 4.41 -3.29
CA PHE A 109 11.68 5.09 -4.39
C PHE A 109 11.55 6.58 -4.11
N SER A 110 11.93 7.42 -5.08
CA SER A 110 11.76 8.87 -5.03
C SER A 110 11.06 9.38 -6.29
N GLY A 111 10.37 10.52 -6.17
CA GLY A 111 9.71 11.17 -7.30
C GLY A 111 10.69 11.70 -8.35
N THR A 112 11.96 11.93 -7.97
CA THR A 112 12.99 12.56 -8.81
C THR A 112 13.79 11.55 -9.62
N ARG A 113 14.14 10.41 -9.02
CA ARG A 113 15.08 9.43 -9.60
C ARG A 113 14.51 8.02 -9.69
N GLY A 114 13.25 7.80 -9.32
CA GLY A 114 12.61 6.49 -9.39
C GLY A 114 13.20 5.53 -8.36
N LYS A 115 13.67 4.36 -8.80
CA LYS A 115 14.14 3.27 -7.92
C LYS A 115 15.65 3.38 -7.67
N LEU A 116 16.04 3.21 -6.40
CA LEU A 116 17.41 2.98 -5.94
C LEU A 116 17.47 1.65 -5.19
N GLU A 117 18.52 0.88 -5.41
CA GLU A 117 18.80 -0.35 -4.67
C GLU A 117 20.16 -0.21 -3.97
N ILE A 118 20.21 -0.65 -2.71
CA ILE A 118 21.43 -0.66 -1.90
C ILE A 118 21.60 -2.10 -1.41
N PRO A 119 22.59 -2.85 -1.95
CA PRO A 119 22.75 -4.28 -1.65
C PRO A 119 23.05 -4.60 -0.18
N GLU A 120 23.68 -3.66 0.53
CA GLU A 120 24.08 -3.85 1.91
C GLU A 120 23.91 -2.56 2.73
N ALA A 121 22.99 -2.60 3.69
CA ALA A 121 22.80 -1.57 4.71
C ALA A 121 22.93 -2.20 6.10
N SER A 122 23.78 -1.62 6.93
CA SER A 122 24.09 -2.06 8.28
C SER A 122 24.41 -0.87 9.18
N LEU A 123 24.62 -1.09 10.48
CA LEU A 123 25.08 0.00 11.35
C LEU A 123 26.47 0.52 10.98
N ALA A 124 27.31 -0.31 10.36
CA ALA A 124 28.68 0.06 9.99
C ALA A 124 28.74 1.08 8.85
N ASN A 125 27.75 1.07 7.93
CA ASN A 125 27.70 1.97 6.77
C ASN A 125 26.46 2.87 6.73
N VAL A 126 25.68 2.92 7.81
CA VAL A 126 24.39 3.63 7.88
C VAL A 126 24.46 5.11 7.51
N GLU A 127 25.58 5.78 7.78
CA GLU A 127 25.78 7.19 7.46
C GLU A 127 25.98 7.40 5.95
N GLU A 128 26.71 6.49 5.30
CA GLU A 128 26.85 6.48 3.85
C GLU A 128 25.53 6.15 3.17
N VAL A 129 24.81 5.13 3.66
CA VAL A 129 23.46 4.78 3.18
C VAL A 129 22.50 5.97 3.30
N GLY A 130 22.54 6.68 4.44
CA GLY A 130 21.75 7.90 4.65
C GLY A 130 22.09 9.01 3.63
N ARG A 131 23.37 9.21 3.32
CA ARG A 131 23.81 10.16 2.28
C ARG A 131 23.27 9.76 0.90
N LEU A 132 23.39 8.49 0.51
CA LEU A 132 22.89 8.00 -0.78
C LEU A 132 21.36 8.19 -0.91
N LEU A 133 20.62 7.91 0.15
CA LEU A 133 19.16 8.12 0.19
C LEU A 133 18.78 9.60 0.08
N ARG A 134 19.57 10.50 0.67
CA ARG A 134 19.38 11.95 0.56
C ARG A 134 19.64 12.44 -0.86
N GLU A 135 20.75 12.02 -1.46
CA GLU A 135 21.06 12.32 -2.87
C GLU A 135 19.97 11.79 -3.82
N HIS A 136 19.32 10.68 -3.44
CA HIS A 136 18.21 10.09 -4.20
C HIS A 136 16.95 10.96 -4.25
N VAL A 137 16.72 11.80 -3.24
CA VAL A 137 15.56 12.72 -3.20
C VAL A 137 15.86 14.12 -3.73
N GLU A 138 17.13 14.45 -3.84
CA GLU A 138 17.58 15.73 -4.37
C GLU A 138 17.47 15.73 -5.90
N PRO A 139 17.06 16.87 -6.50
CA PRO A 139 17.13 17.04 -7.94
C PRO A 139 18.55 16.77 -8.44
N PRO A 140 18.74 16.11 -9.59
CA PRO A 140 20.06 15.96 -10.17
C PRO A 140 20.71 17.34 -10.33
N LEU A 141 21.91 17.52 -9.77
CA LEU A 141 22.73 18.69 -10.08
C LEU A 141 22.94 18.72 -11.59
N ALA A 142 22.68 19.86 -12.22
CA ALA A 142 22.97 20.05 -13.63
C ALA A 142 24.47 19.80 -13.86
N LYS A 143 24.81 18.65 -14.46
CA LYS A 143 26.15 18.15 -14.78
C LYS A 143 27.02 17.76 -13.56
N GLY A 144 27.00 16.47 -13.26
CA GLY A 144 28.09 15.77 -12.56
C GLY A 144 27.98 14.27 -12.84
N ASN A 145 29.05 13.68 -13.37
CA ASN A 145 29.15 12.25 -13.73
C ASN A 145 29.14 11.33 -12.50
N LEU A 146 28.08 11.36 -11.69
CA LEU A 146 27.87 10.31 -10.70
C LEU A 146 27.16 9.16 -11.40
N GLU A 147 27.91 8.11 -11.74
CA GLU A 147 27.41 6.81 -12.18
C GLU A 147 26.64 6.13 -11.04
N THR A 148 25.50 6.74 -10.66
CA THR A 148 24.40 5.99 -10.07
C THR A 148 23.69 5.42 -11.26
N THR A 149 24.00 4.17 -11.64
CA THR A 149 23.22 3.44 -12.63
C THR A 149 21.76 3.49 -12.18
N PRO A 150 20.87 4.25 -12.85
CA PRO A 150 19.46 4.14 -12.56
C PRO A 150 19.15 2.67 -12.83
N SER A 151 18.67 1.94 -11.82
CA SER A 151 18.26 0.56 -12.03
C SER A 151 17.10 0.61 -13.03
N SER A 152 17.40 0.42 -14.31
CA SER A 152 16.50 0.40 -15.45
C SER A 152 15.66 -0.88 -15.47
N SER A 153 15.16 -1.29 -14.30
CA SER A 153 14.21 -2.39 -14.25
C SER A 153 12.85 -1.81 -14.61
N ASP A 154 12.26 -2.33 -15.69
CA ASP A 154 10.87 -2.07 -16.10
C ASP A 154 9.82 -2.63 -15.12
N ASN A 155 10.21 -2.90 -13.87
CA ASN A 155 9.38 -3.52 -12.85
C ASN A 155 8.52 -2.49 -12.13
N ILE A 156 7.31 -2.93 -11.79
CA ILE A 156 6.37 -2.21 -10.94
C ILE A 156 6.31 -2.94 -9.60
N HIS A 157 6.52 -2.23 -8.51
CA HIS A 157 6.50 -2.78 -7.17
C HIS A 157 5.18 -2.43 -6.49
N LEU A 158 4.48 -3.46 -6.01
CA LEU A 158 3.30 -3.34 -5.18
C LEU A 158 3.67 -3.71 -3.75
N TYR A 159 3.42 -2.79 -2.81
CA TYR A 159 3.60 -3.05 -1.39
C TYR A 159 2.25 -3.03 -0.68
N VAL A 160 1.90 -4.14 -0.04
CA VAL A 160 0.65 -4.29 0.72
C VAL A 160 0.96 -4.40 2.20
N CYS A 161 0.35 -3.56 3.02
CA CYS A 161 0.53 -3.63 4.46
C CYS A 161 -0.22 -4.82 5.06
N THR A 162 0.51 -5.80 5.61
CA THR A 162 -0.07 -7.04 6.21
C THR A 162 0.26 -7.21 7.69
N HIS A 163 0.72 -6.14 8.35
CA HIS A 163 1.15 -6.17 9.75
C HIS A 163 -0.03 -6.27 10.75
N GLY A 164 -0.59 -7.47 10.89
CA GLY A 164 -1.79 -7.76 11.68
C GLY A 164 -1.64 -7.51 13.18
N ALA A 165 -0.48 -7.83 13.75
CA ALA A 165 -0.21 -7.57 15.18
C ALA A 165 -0.23 -6.07 15.53
N ARG A 166 0.00 -5.19 14.55
CA ARG A 166 -0.10 -3.74 14.71
C ARG A 166 -1.54 -3.24 14.56
N ASP A 167 -2.27 -3.76 13.58
CA ASP A 167 -3.70 -3.48 13.36
C ASP A 167 -4.36 -4.63 12.60
N CYS A 168 -5.45 -5.19 13.15
CA CYS A 168 -6.11 -6.36 12.58
C CYS A 168 -6.60 -6.13 11.14
N ARG A 169 -7.05 -4.91 10.78
CA ARG A 169 -7.52 -4.62 9.42
C ARG A 169 -6.40 -4.75 8.40
N CYS A 170 -5.16 -4.42 8.78
CA CYS A 170 -3.99 -4.65 7.94
C CYS A 170 -3.72 -6.15 7.79
N GLY A 171 -3.81 -6.94 8.86
CA GLY A 171 -3.63 -8.39 8.79
C GLY A 171 -4.71 -9.09 7.93
N ASP A 172 -5.97 -8.76 8.19
CA ASP A 172 -7.12 -9.43 7.58
C ASP A 172 -7.31 -8.99 6.13
N MET A 173 -7.66 -7.71 5.90
CA MET A 173 -7.94 -7.19 4.56
C MET A 173 -6.66 -7.04 3.74
N GLY A 174 -5.58 -6.55 4.34
CA GLY A 174 -4.28 -6.47 3.67
C GLY A 174 -3.76 -7.86 3.25
N GLY A 175 -3.87 -8.85 4.13
CA GLY A 175 -3.52 -10.24 3.80
C GLY A 175 -4.41 -10.83 2.70
N ALA A 176 -5.72 -10.55 2.71
CA ALA A 176 -6.64 -10.98 1.67
C ALA A 176 -6.27 -10.39 0.29
N VAL A 177 -5.99 -9.09 0.23
CA VAL A 177 -5.59 -8.39 -1.01
C VAL A 177 -4.21 -8.87 -1.50
N ALA A 178 -3.23 -9.05 -0.61
CA ALA A 178 -1.91 -9.59 -1.00
C ALA A 178 -2.03 -11.00 -1.62
N ARG A 179 -2.87 -11.87 -1.05
CA ARG A 179 -3.18 -13.19 -1.64
C ARG A 179 -3.88 -13.08 -2.98
N ALA A 180 -4.87 -12.19 -3.10
CA ALA A 180 -5.59 -11.98 -4.36
C ALA A 180 -4.66 -11.48 -5.48
N ILE A 181 -3.76 -10.52 -5.19
CA ILE A 181 -2.74 -10.06 -6.15
C ILE A 181 -1.84 -11.23 -6.55
N ARG A 182 -1.30 -12.00 -5.59
CA ARG A 182 -0.42 -13.13 -5.87
C ARG A 182 -1.09 -14.17 -6.78
N ASN A 183 -2.34 -14.53 -6.47
CA ASN A 183 -3.11 -15.49 -7.25
C ASN A 183 -3.40 -14.98 -8.67
N GLU A 184 -3.76 -13.70 -8.81
CA GLU A 184 -4.05 -13.11 -10.10
C GLU A 184 -2.80 -12.99 -10.99
N LEU A 185 -1.66 -12.58 -10.41
CA LEU A 185 -0.37 -12.57 -11.11
C LEU A 185 0.02 -13.99 -11.57
N HIS A 186 -0.16 -14.99 -10.72
CA HIS A 186 0.11 -16.38 -11.07
C HIS A 186 -0.80 -16.87 -12.22
N ARG A 187 -2.10 -16.63 -12.10
CA ARG A 187 -3.10 -16.99 -13.12
C ARG A 187 -2.79 -16.36 -14.47
N ARG A 188 -2.45 -15.06 -14.51
CA ARG A 188 -2.08 -14.35 -15.74
C ARG A 188 -0.84 -14.96 -16.40
N ARG A 189 0.23 -15.21 -15.63
CA ARG A 189 1.47 -15.82 -16.12
C ARG A 189 1.26 -17.24 -16.65
N GLN A 190 0.40 -18.04 -16.01
CA GLN A 190 0.03 -19.37 -16.49
C GLN A 190 -0.76 -19.32 -17.81
N THR A 191 -1.65 -18.33 -17.95
CA THR A 191 -2.50 -18.18 -19.14
C THR A 191 -1.71 -17.61 -20.32
N ASN A 192 -0.81 -16.66 -20.05
CA ASN A 192 0.03 -16.00 -21.04
C ASN A 192 1.42 -15.71 -20.42
N PRO A 193 2.46 -16.50 -20.73
CA PRO A 193 3.81 -16.28 -20.20
C PRO A 193 4.41 -14.90 -20.58
N SER A 194 3.93 -14.30 -21.67
CA SER A 194 4.33 -12.96 -22.15
C SER A 194 3.46 -11.84 -21.59
N ASP A 195 2.58 -12.14 -20.62
CA ASP A 195 1.73 -11.13 -19.98
C ASP A 195 2.59 -10.06 -19.29
N PRO A 196 2.26 -8.76 -19.45
CA PRO A 196 3.04 -7.67 -18.86
C PRO A 196 3.04 -7.69 -17.32
N SER A 197 2.15 -8.45 -16.66
CA SER A 197 2.16 -8.68 -15.20
C SER A 197 3.40 -9.43 -14.71
N SER A 198 4.20 -10.03 -15.61
CA SER A 198 5.55 -10.51 -15.30
C SER A 198 6.48 -9.41 -14.76
N ARG A 199 6.19 -8.13 -15.06
CA ARG A 199 6.91 -6.95 -14.55
C ARG A 199 6.52 -6.57 -13.11
N ILE A 200 5.43 -7.12 -12.59
CA ILE A 200 4.97 -6.79 -11.24
C ILE A 200 5.75 -7.59 -10.21
N ARG A 201 6.22 -6.90 -9.16
CA ARG A 201 6.83 -7.47 -7.96
C ARG A 201 5.93 -7.14 -6.77
N LEU A 202 5.37 -8.17 -6.15
CA LEU A 202 4.57 -8.03 -4.94
C LEU A 202 5.47 -8.23 -3.72
N ALA A 203 5.36 -7.32 -2.75
CA ALA A 203 5.90 -7.49 -1.42
C ALA A 203 4.87 -7.07 -0.37
N GLU A 204 4.99 -7.67 0.80
CA GLU A 204 4.23 -7.31 1.99
C GLU A 204 5.09 -6.37 2.85
N VAL A 205 4.47 -5.38 3.50
CA VAL A 205 5.20 -4.38 4.31
C VAL A 205 4.68 -4.27 5.72
N ALA A 206 5.56 -3.80 6.62
CA ALA A 206 5.15 -3.42 7.95
C ALA A 206 4.18 -2.23 7.90
N HIS A 207 3.50 -1.98 9.01
CA HIS A 207 2.47 -0.96 9.12
C HIS A 207 2.87 0.40 8.54
N VAL A 208 2.11 0.87 7.55
CA VAL A 208 2.35 2.12 6.82
C VAL A 208 1.54 3.31 7.35
N GLY A 209 0.69 3.11 8.36
CA GLY A 209 -0.32 4.09 8.76
C GLY A 209 -1.61 3.97 7.93
N GLY A 210 -2.64 4.77 8.25
CA GLY A 210 -3.89 4.78 7.50
C GLY A 210 -4.67 3.45 7.51
N HIS A 211 -4.57 2.66 8.58
CA HIS A 211 -5.29 1.37 8.72
C HIS A 211 -6.81 1.47 8.57
N GLN A 212 -7.39 2.65 8.81
CA GLN A 212 -8.82 2.90 8.60
C GLN A 212 -9.22 2.78 7.11
N TYR A 213 -8.23 2.80 6.22
CA TYR A 213 -8.37 2.62 4.78
C TYR A 213 -7.72 1.31 4.31
N ALA A 214 -7.51 0.32 5.19
CA ALA A 214 -7.01 -0.97 4.75
C ALA A 214 -8.00 -1.65 3.77
N ALA A 215 -7.54 -2.39 2.76
CA ALA A 215 -6.13 -2.63 2.43
C ALA A 215 -5.48 -1.41 1.76
N ASN A 216 -4.26 -1.08 2.20
CA ASN A 216 -3.43 -0.08 1.53
C ASN A 216 -2.49 -0.78 0.55
N VAL A 217 -2.45 -0.31 -0.69
CA VAL A 217 -1.54 -0.79 -1.74
C VAL A 217 -0.72 0.40 -2.24
N LEU A 218 0.60 0.33 -2.10
CA LEU A 218 1.53 1.34 -2.57
C LEU A 218 2.11 0.88 -3.90
N VAL A 219 2.08 1.74 -4.91
CA VAL A 219 2.47 1.41 -6.29
C VAL A 219 3.70 2.24 -6.68
N TYR A 220 4.82 1.57 -6.94
CA TYR A 220 6.08 2.20 -7.36
C TYR A 220 6.55 1.65 -8.71
N PRO A 221 7.26 2.46 -9.53
CA PRO A 221 7.78 3.78 -9.24
C PRO A 221 6.75 4.92 -9.30
N HIS A 222 5.50 4.66 -9.68
CA HIS A 222 4.44 5.68 -9.82
C HIS A 222 4.32 6.60 -8.60
N GLY A 223 4.45 6.05 -7.39
CA GLY A 223 4.31 6.77 -6.13
C GLY A 223 2.87 6.87 -5.65
N GLU A 224 1.98 6.00 -6.14
CA GLU A 224 0.54 6.10 -5.89
C GLU A 224 0.14 5.26 -4.67
N TRP A 225 -0.77 5.78 -3.87
CA TRP A 225 -1.36 5.09 -2.74
C TRP A 225 -2.82 4.78 -3.03
N LEU A 226 -3.17 3.52 -2.93
CA LEU A 226 -4.54 3.03 -2.97
C LEU A 226 -4.96 2.61 -1.55
N GLY A 227 -6.24 2.78 -1.23
CA GLY A 227 -6.86 2.35 0.02
C GLY A 227 -8.27 1.81 -0.20
N LYS A 228 -8.79 1.13 0.81
CA LYS A 228 -10.06 0.40 0.76
C LYS A 228 -10.11 -0.54 -0.46
N VAL A 229 -8.97 -1.15 -0.78
CA VAL A 229 -8.90 -2.16 -1.83
C VAL A 229 -9.46 -3.45 -1.27
N GLU A 230 -10.31 -4.10 -2.05
CA GLU A 230 -10.87 -5.42 -1.79
C GLU A 230 -10.31 -6.45 -2.79
N PRO A 231 -10.40 -7.76 -2.51
CA PRO A 231 -9.92 -8.81 -3.43
C PRO A 231 -10.51 -8.71 -4.85
N ASP A 232 -11.77 -8.31 -4.98
CA ASP A 232 -12.47 -8.24 -6.27
C ASP A 232 -11.96 -7.08 -7.15
N ASP A 233 -11.35 -6.05 -6.55
CA ASP A 233 -10.79 -4.90 -7.27
C ASP A 233 -9.45 -5.23 -7.96
N VAL A 234 -8.78 -6.30 -7.53
CA VAL A 234 -7.38 -6.60 -7.87
C VAL A 234 -7.16 -6.66 -9.38
N ALA A 235 -8.03 -7.35 -10.12
CA ALA A 235 -7.85 -7.50 -11.56
C ALA A 235 -7.87 -6.14 -12.28
N GLY A 236 -8.84 -5.28 -11.95
CA GLY A 236 -8.96 -3.95 -12.53
C GLY A 236 -7.82 -3.01 -12.11
N ILE A 237 -7.37 -3.10 -10.86
CA ILE A 237 -6.22 -2.32 -10.38
C ILE A 237 -4.94 -2.71 -11.14
N LEU A 238 -4.68 -4.01 -11.33
CA LEU A 238 -3.51 -4.46 -12.08
C LEU A 238 -3.54 -3.99 -13.53
N ASP A 239 -4.70 -4.03 -14.19
CA ASP A 239 -4.86 -3.52 -15.56
C ASP A 239 -4.58 -2.02 -15.64
N ALA A 240 -5.14 -1.24 -14.71
CA ALA A 240 -4.93 0.20 -14.64
C ALA A 240 -3.46 0.57 -14.39
N ILE A 241 -2.77 -0.20 -13.54
CA ILE A 241 -1.34 -0.01 -13.25
C ILE A 241 -0.49 -0.34 -14.47
N LEU A 242 -0.76 -1.46 -15.15
CA LEU A 242 0.01 -1.92 -16.33
C LEU A 242 -0.17 -1.01 -17.55
N ALA A 243 -1.28 -0.29 -17.64
CA ALA A 243 -1.53 0.70 -18.68
C ALA A 243 -0.70 2.00 -18.50
N LYS A 244 -0.03 2.19 -17.36
CA LYS A 244 0.79 3.39 -17.09
C LYS A 244 2.27 3.14 -17.40
N PRO A 245 3.00 4.17 -17.86
CA PRO A 245 4.45 4.05 -18.05
C PRO A 245 5.15 3.79 -16.71
N VAL A 246 6.23 3.01 -16.71
CA VAL A 246 6.99 2.67 -15.50
C VAL A 246 7.99 3.78 -15.19
N ARG A 247 7.49 4.83 -14.53
CA ARG A 247 8.23 5.98 -14.04
C ARG A 247 7.49 6.63 -12.87
N PRO A 248 8.14 7.51 -12.10
CA PRO A 248 7.41 8.41 -11.21
C PRO A 248 6.29 9.15 -11.94
N THR A 249 5.11 9.20 -11.33
CA THR A 249 3.97 9.94 -11.85
C THR A 249 4.19 11.43 -11.59
N ASN A 250 3.99 12.28 -12.60
CA ASN A 250 4.10 13.72 -12.43
C ASN A 250 2.97 14.24 -11.53
N ALA A 251 3.20 15.35 -10.83
CA ALA A 251 2.25 15.94 -9.88
C ALA A 251 0.84 16.16 -10.48
N GLU A 252 0.76 16.53 -11.76
CA GLU A 252 -0.49 16.89 -12.44
C GLU A 252 -1.19 15.71 -13.15
N GLU A 253 -0.60 14.52 -13.18
CA GLU A 253 -1.18 13.39 -13.91
C GLU A 253 -2.42 12.83 -13.20
N MET A 254 -3.37 12.29 -13.97
CA MET A 254 -4.58 11.65 -13.47
C MET A 254 -4.26 10.55 -12.45
N PRO A 255 -4.87 10.57 -11.24
CA PRO A 255 -4.79 9.48 -10.28
C PRO A 255 -5.10 8.11 -10.89
N ILE A 256 -4.32 7.09 -10.55
CA ILE A 256 -4.69 5.71 -10.87
C ILE A 256 -5.85 5.27 -9.98
N CYS A 257 -6.78 4.52 -10.54
CA CYS A 257 -7.94 3.95 -9.82
C CYS A 257 -8.63 4.98 -8.89
N PRO A 258 -9.26 6.05 -9.42
CA PRO A 258 -9.80 7.14 -8.59
C PRO A 258 -10.70 6.71 -7.41
N SER A 259 -11.45 5.62 -7.54
CA SER A 259 -12.29 5.06 -6.47
C SER A 259 -11.50 4.60 -5.22
N HIS A 260 -10.24 4.21 -5.40
CA HIS A 260 -9.36 3.74 -4.33
C HIS A 260 -8.22 4.72 -4.03
N TRP A 261 -8.06 5.77 -4.83
CA TRP A 261 -6.91 6.66 -4.69
C TRP A 261 -6.91 7.38 -3.35
N ARG A 262 -5.72 7.48 -2.75
CA ARG A 262 -5.49 8.15 -1.48
C ARG A 262 -4.43 9.22 -1.54
N GLY A 263 -3.53 9.17 -2.50
CA GLY A 263 -2.45 10.14 -2.55
C GLY A 263 -1.33 9.73 -3.46
N ARG A 264 -0.41 10.68 -3.66
CA ARG A 264 0.77 10.52 -4.47
C ARG A 264 1.99 11.00 -3.68
N MET A 265 3.05 10.21 -3.73
CA MET A 265 4.35 10.54 -3.16
C MET A 265 4.78 11.94 -3.60
N GLY A 266 5.24 12.75 -2.64
CA GLY A 266 5.66 14.12 -2.86
C GLY A 266 4.57 15.17 -2.71
N LEU A 267 3.29 14.80 -2.69
CA LEU A 267 2.19 15.76 -2.49
C LEU A 267 1.80 15.87 -1.00
N GLY A 268 1.51 17.11 -0.60
CA GLY A 268 0.86 17.46 0.66
C GLY A 268 -0.61 17.05 0.70
N LYS A 269 -1.22 17.13 1.89
CA LYS A 269 -2.63 16.78 2.09
C LYS A 269 -3.55 17.63 1.18
N GLU A 270 -3.36 18.94 1.19
CA GLU A 270 -4.17 19.90 0.44
C GLU A 270 -3.98 19.71 -1.07
N GLU A 271 -2.74 19.51 -1.52
CA GLU A 271 -2.40 19.26 -2.93
C GLU A 271 -3.07 17.96 -3.45
N GLN A 272 -3.09 16.90 -2.63
CA GLN A 272 -3.78 15.67 -3.00
C GLN A 272 -5.30 15.86 -3.14
N ILE A 273 -5.92 16.62 -2.23
CA ILE A 273 -7.36 16.91 -2.27
C ILE A 273 -7.68 17.77 -3.51
N GLU A 274 -6.88 18.79 -3.78
CA GLU A 274 -7.05 19.66 -4.94
C GLU A 274 -6.89 18.90 -6.25
N LEU A 275 -5.84 18.09 -6.38
CA LEU A 275 -5.61 17.24 -7.54
C LEU A 275 -6.80 16.32 -7.80
N PHE A 276 -7.32 15.67 -6.76
CA PHE A 276 -8.46 14.75 -6.87
C PHE A 276 -9.72 15.48 -7.30
N LYS A 277 -10.05 16.62 -6.67
CA LYS A 277 -11.22 17.42 -7.04
C LYS A 277 -11.14 17.92 -8.48
N ARG A 278 -9.96 18.33 -8.93
CA ARG A 278 -9.76 18.88 -10.27
C ARG A 278 -9.88 17.82 -11.37
N LEU A 279 -9.43 16.59 -11.11
CA LEU A 279 -9.31 15.56 -12.15
C LEU A 279 -10.32 14.41 -12.02
N CYS A 280 -10.93 14.23 -10.84
CA CYS A 280 -11.84 13.12 -10.53
C CYS A 280 -13.18 13.58 -9.91
N GLY A 281 -13.30 14.87 -9.58
CA GLY A 281 -14.50 15.47 -8.98
C GLY A 281 -15.58 15.85 -9.97
#